data_AF-A0A6N2JU66-F1
#
_entry.id   AF-A0A6N2JU66-F1
#
_cell.length_a   1.000
_cell.length_b   1.000
_cell.length_c   1.000
_cell.angle_alpha   90.00
_cell.angle_beta   90.00
_cell.angle_gamma   90.00
#
_symmetry.space_group_name_H-M   'P 1'
#
loop_
_entity.id
_entity.type
_entity.pdbx_description
1 polymer ?
#
loop_
_entity_poly.entity_id
_entity_poly.type
_entity_poly.pdbx_seq_one_letter_code
_entity_poly.pdbx_strand_id
1 'polypeptide(L)'
;MTSVQIARRAEKNLALTFGDDRDDGFRDFVLARWFDSTNGSAYTYFSFLGQRLGLVNNYKPDPIEDYSLIIEDIQRKITSDQFELSENTVHQLNSRQIELNEIIEAIANGQIIEDYPNDNDEPSYLICGLTSAGRTIHVQCSYPSSPLIKIMAVYEPDSQEWNSDFTIKRINDE
;
A
#
# COMPACT_ATOMS: atom_id res chain seq x y z
N MET A 1 -7.11 -8.44 -16.70
CA MET A 1 -8.08 -9.51 -17.02
C MET A 1 -9.47 -8.99 -16.72
N THR A 2 -10.49 -9.33 -17.52
CA THR A 2 -11.87 -8.92 -17.23
C THR A 2 -12.44 -9.71 -16.05
N SER A 3 -13.43 -9.16 -15.36
CA SER A 3 -14.13 -9.79 -14.22
C SER A 3 -14.61 -11.23 -14.50
N VAL A 4 -14.98 -11.51 -15.75
CA VAL A 4 -15.37 -12.85 -16.23
C VAL A 4 -14.21 -13.87 -16.19
N GLN A 5 -12.99 -13.43 -16.43
CA GLN A 5 -11.80 -14.31 -16.43
C GLN A 5 -11.34 -14.65 -15.00
N ILE A 6 -11.62 -13.76 -14.05
CA ILE A 6 -11.30 -13.96 -12.62
C ILE A 6 -12.25 -15.00 -12.01
N ALA A 7 -13.56 -14.89 -12.28
CA ALA A 7 -14.55 -15.86 -11.81
C ALA A 7 -14.24 -17.30 -12.27
N ARG A 8 -13.94 -17.49 -13.56
CA ARG A 8 -13.58 -18.81 -14.11
C ARG A 8 -12.31 -19.42 -13.48
N ARG A 9 -11.39 -18.58 -13.02
CA ARG A 9 -10.14 -19.05 -12.41
C ARG A 9 -10.34 -19.42 -10.94
N ALA A 10 -11.20 -18.70 -10.22
CA ALA A 10 -11.62 -19.05 -8.87
C ALA A 10 -12.42 -20.37 -8.85
N GLU A 11 -13.38 -20.54 -9.77
CA GLU A 11 -14.15 -21.77 -9.94
C GLU A 11 -13.25 -23.00 -10.14
N LYS A 12 -12.23 -22.86 -11.00
CA LYS A 12 -11.29 -23.94 -11.33
C LYS A 12 -10.39 -24.32 -10.15
N ASN A 13 -9.97 -23.36 -9.33
CA ASN A 13 -9.06 -23.59 -8.22
C ASN A 13 -9.77 -24.07 -6.93
N LEU A 14 -11.07 -23.76 -6.77
CA LEU A 14 -11.85 -24.16 -5.60
C LEU A 14 -12.57 -25.51 -5.77
N ALA A 15 -12.36 -26.22 -6.89
CA ALA A 15 -13.00 -27.50 -7.20
C ALA A 15 -14.54 -27.49 -7.03
N LEU A 16 -15.18 -26.37 -7.34
CA LEU A 16 -16.63 -26.24 -7.34
C LEU A 16 -17.18 -26.95 -8.58
N THR A 17 -17.55 -28.22 -8.46
CA THR A 17 -18.11 -28.98 -9.57
C THR A 17 -19.60 -28.67 -9.70
N PHE A 18 -20.01 -28.09 -10.84
CA PHE A 18 -21.41 -27.92 -11.22
C PHE A 18 -22.12 -29.29 -11.23
N GLY A 19 -22.99 -29.56 -10.25
CA GLY A 19 -23.75 -30.81 -10.27
C GLY A 19 -24.70 -31.17 -9.12
N ASP A 20 -24.83 -30.40 -8.04
CA ASP A 20 -25.84 -30.72 -7.01
C ASP A 20 -26.55 -29.44 -6.54
N ASP A 21 -27.89 -29.42 -6.58
CA ASP A 21 -28.79 -28.27 -6.29
C ASP A 21 -28.71 -27.77 -4.82
N ARG A 22 -27.73 -28.25 -4.03
CA ARG A 22 -27.37 -27.73 -2.71
C ARG A 22 -26.32 -26.61 -2.77
N ASP A 23 -25.75 -26.37 -3.93
CA ASP A 23 -24.68 -25.39 -4.14
C ASP A 23 -25.19 -23.99 -4.51
N ASP A 24 -26.48 -23.83 -4.81
CA ASP A 24 -27.05 -22.49 -5.07
C ASP A 24 -27.01 -21.63 -3.81
N GLY A 25 -27.30 -22.20 -2.64
CA GLY A 25 -27.22 -21.46 -1.37
C GLY A 25 -25.79 -21.08 -0.97
N PHE A 26 -24.81 -21.92 -1.31
CA PHE A 26 -23.40 -21.62 -1.06
C PHE A 26 -22.85 -20.63 -2.09
N ARG A 27 -23.22 -20.78 -3.37
CA ARG A 27 -22.92 -19.82 -4.44
C ARG A 27 -23.51 -18.46 -4.09
N ASP A 28 -24.78 -18.40 -3.70
CA ASP A 28 -25.46 -17.16 -3.34
C ASP A 28 -24.89 -16.57 -2.05
N PHE A 29 -24.47 -17.40 -1.08
CA PHE A 29 -23.71 -16.94 0.09
C PHE A 29 -22.36 -16.35 -0.29
N VAL A 30 -21.60 -17.01 -1.18
CA VAL A 30 -20.31 -16.54 -1.68
C VAL A 30 -20.48 -15.27 -2.50
N LEU A 31 -21.52 -15.17 -3.33
CA LEU A 31 -21.86 -13.99 -4.12
C LEU A 31 -22.29 -12.82 -3.22
N ALA A 32 -23.16 -13.06 -2.23
CA ALA A 32 -23.62 -12.06 -1.27
C ALA A 32 -22.54 -11.63 -0.27
N ARG A 33 -21.52 -12.47 -0.03
CA ARG A 33 -20.38 -12.10 0.80
C ARG A 33 -19.33 -11.37 -0.04
N TRP A 34 -18.84 -11.96 -1.13
CA TRP A 34 -17.70 -11.41 -1.90
C TRP A 34 -18.04 -10.34 -2.93
N PHE A 35 -19.27 -10.30 -3.45
CA PHE A 35 -19.65 -9.36 -4.51
C PHE A 35 -20.77 -8.40 -4.12
N ASP A 36 -21.23 -8.43 -2.86
CA ASP A 36 -22.05 -7.36 -2.30
C ASP A 36 -21.17 -6.16 -1.96
N SER A 37 -21.25 -5.13 -2.81
CA SER A 37 -20.53 -3.86 -2.66
C SER A 37 -20.83 -3.10 -1.37
N THR A 38 -21.86 -3.51 -0.61
CA THR A 38 -22.20 -2.90 0.69
C THR A 38 -21.53 -3.61 1.87
N ASN A 39 -20.85 -4.74 1.63
CA ASN A 39 -20.33 -5.59 2.70
C ASN A 39 -18.80 -5.44 2.89
N GLY A 40 -18.37 -4.32 3.46
CA GLY A 40 -16.95 -3.97 3.61
C GLY A 40 -16.08 -5.04 4.30
N SER A 41 -16.65 -5.80 5.25
CA SER A 41 -15.92 -6.88 5.92
C SER A 41 -15.49 -8.02 4.99
N ALA A 42 -16.23 -8.29 3.92
CA ALA A 42 -15.89 -9.35 2.98
C ALA A 42 -14.76 -8.99 2.03
N TYR A 43 -14.63 -7.70 1.71
CA TYR A 43 -13.52 -7.15 0.93
C TYR A 43 -12.19 -7.33 1.67
N THR A 44 -12.16 -7.05 2.98
CA THR A 44 -10.98 -7.27 3.84
C THR A 44 -10.58 -8.74 3.94
N TYR A 45 -11.54 -9.68 3.98
CA TYR A 45 -11.20 -11.11 3.95
C TYR A 45 -10.72 -11.57 2.57
N PHE A 46 -11.24 -10.99 1.48
CA PHE A 46 -10.81 -11.31 0.12
C PHE A 46 -9.37 -10.86 -0.16
N SER A 47 -8.96 -9.66 0.31
CA SER A 47 -7.57 -9.21 0.15
C SER A 47 -6.60 -10.14 0.86
N PHE A 48 -6.92 -10.56 2.08
CA PHE A 48 -6.07 -11.46 2.87
C PHE A 48 -6.04 -12.91 2.34
N LEU A 49 -7.21 -13.53 2.07
CA LEU A 49 -7.27 -14.91 1.57
C LEU A 49 -6.87 -15.01 0.09
N GLY A 50 -7.19 -14.01 -0.72
CA GLY A 50 -6.87 -13.98 -2.14
C GLY A 50 -5.37 -14.03 -2.41
N GLN A 51 -4.57 -13.36 -1.58
CA GLN A 51 -3.11 -13.41 -1.67
C GLN A 51 -2.56 -14.79 -1.25
N ARG A 52 -3.07 -15.37 -0.15
CA ARG A 52 -2.67 -16.71 0.33
C ARG A 52 -3.06 -17.85 -0.60
N LEU A 53 -4.16 -17.69 -1.33
CA LEU A 53 -4.64 -18.65 -2.32
C LEU A 53 -4.03 -18.45 -3.71
N GLY A 54 -3.15 -17.46 -3.89
CA GLY A 54 -2.52 -17.13 -5.19
C GLY A 54 -3.54 -16.68 -6.26
N LEU A 55 -4.71 -16.21 -5.84
CA LEU A 55 -5.78 -15.74 -6.73
C LEU A 55 -5.55 -14.31 -7.20
N VAL A 56 -4.78 -13.55 -6.43
CA VAL A 56 -4.38 -12.17 -6.73
C VAL A 56 -2.88 -12.01 -6.57
N ASN A 57 -2.16 -12.08 -7.69
CA ASN A 57 -0.73 -11.73 -7.74
C ASN A 57 -0.50 -10.26 -8.13
N ASN A 58 -1.56 -9.54 -8.57
CA ASN A 58 -1.52 -8.16 -9.05
C ASN A 58 -2.68 -7.33 -8.47
N TYR A 59 -3.14 -7.65 -7.27
CA TYR A 59 -4.14 -6.81 -6.60
C TYR A 59 -3.46 -5.57 -6.05
N LYS A 60 -3.58 -4.49 -6.80
CA LYS A 60 -3.44 -3.14 -6.27
C LYS A 60 -4.82 -2.83 -5.68
N PRO A 61 -4.97 -2.61 -4.36
CA PRO A 61 -6.28 -2.24 -3.82
C PRO A 61 -6.81 -1.07 -4.63
N ASP A 62 -8.11 -1.09 -4.97
CA ASP A 62 -8.77 0.17 -5.32
C ASP A 62 -8.46 1.16 -4.19
N PRO A 63 -8.28 2.46 -4.45
CA PRO A 63 -7.73 3.46 -3.50
C PRO A 63 -8.62 3.75 -2.28
N ILE A 64 -9.47 2.80 -1.88
CA ILE A 64 -10.36 2.80 -0.74
C ILE A 64 -9.94 1.69 0.26
N GLU A 65 -8.64 1.38 0.35
CA GLU A 65 -8.10 1.16 1.70
C GLU A 65 -7.92 2.56 2.29
N ASP A 66 -8.68 2.84 3.34
CA ASP A 66 -8.63 4.12 4.02
C ASP A 66 -7.28 4.25 4.75
N TYR A 67 -6.26 4.65 3.99
CA TYR A 67 -4.92 4.92 4.50
C TYR A 67 -4.93 6.09 5.50
N SER A 68 -6.04 6.82 5.72
CA SER A 68 -6.12 7.90 6.70
C SER A 68 -5.78 7.43 8.11
N LEU A 69 -6.30 6.29 8.56
CA LEU A 69 -5.95 5.76 9.89
C LEU A 69 -4.48 5.33 9.98
N ILE A 70 -3.93 4.81 8.88
CA ILE A 70 -2.54 4.33 8.83
C ILE A 70 -1.57 5.50 8.84
N ILE A 71 -1.81 6.53 8.02
CA ILE A 71 -0.95 7.71 7.99
C ILE A 71 -1.05 8.48 9.31
N GLU A 72 -2.23 8.56 9.94
CA GLU A 72 -2.39 9.14 11.27
C GLU A 72 -1.55 8.41 12.34
N ASP A 73 -1.50 7.07 12.28
CA ASP A 73 -0.65 6.27 13.18
C ASP A 73 0.84 6.55 12.95
N ILE A 74 1.27 6.62 11.69
CA ILE A 74 2.66 6.96 11.33
C ILE A 74 3.00 8.37 11.82
N GLN A 75 2.17 9.37 11.50
CA GLN A 75 2.35 10.76 11.90
C GLN A 75 2.43 10.92 13.42
N ARG A 76 1.58 10.20 14.17
CA ARG A 76 1.61 10.20 15.64
C ARG A 76 2.93 9.67 16.18
N LYS A 77 3.45 8.57 15.60
CA LYS A 77 4.73 7.99 15.98
C LYS A 77 5.90 8.92 15.67
N ILE A 78 5.93 9.52 14.47
CA ILE A 78 6.95 10.51 14.11
C ILE A 78 6.94 11.69 15.07
N THR A 79 5.76 12.25 15.37
CA THR A 79 5.62 13.40 16.30
C THR A 79 6.00 13.06 17.73
N SER A 80 5.97 11.78 18.11
CA SER A 80 6.36 11.29 19.43
C SER A 80 7.82 10.80 19.50
N ASP A 81 8.64 11.12 18.48
CA ASP A 81 10.02 10.64 18.31
C ASP A 81 10.15 9.10 18.34
N GLN A 82 9.10 8.38 17.91
CA GLN A 82 9.06 6.92 17.84
C GLN A 82 9.47 6.43 16.45
N PHE A 83 10.67 6.80 16.03
CA PHE A 83 11.22 6.38 14.75
C PHE A 83 12.73 6.14 14.80
N GLU A 84 13.23 5.40 13.83
CA GLU A 84 14.65 5.14 13.62
C GLU A 84 15.01 5.30 12.14
N LEU A 85 16.28 5.60 11.86
CA LEU A 85 16.78 5.72 10.49
C LEU A 85 17.59 4.46 10.14
N SER A 86 17.36 3.92 8.95
CA SER A 86 18.25 2.91 8.38
C SER A 86 19.63 3.52 8.07
N GLU A 87 20.67 2.68 7.97
CA GLU A 87 22.00 3.13 7.55
C GLU A 87 21.95 3.82 6.17
N ASN A 88 21.15 3.27 5.24
CA ASN A 88 20.95 3.85 3.91
C ASN A 88 20.35 5.26 3.99
N THR A 89 19.32 5.46 4.83
CA THR A 89 18.73 6.77 5.05
C THR A 89 19.77 7.76 5.57
N VAL A 90 20.58 7.38 6.56
CA VAL A 90 21.65 8.26 7.10
C VAL A 90 22.62 8.69 6.00
N HIS A 91 22.98 7.81 5.06
CA HIS A 91 23.80 8.17 3.89
C HIS A 91 23.07 9.12 2.93
N GLN A 92 21.77 8.95 2.74
CA GLN A 92 20.95 9.78 1.86
C GLN A 92 20.79 11.21 2.38
N LEU A 93 20.57 11.41 3.68
CA LEU A 93 20.49 12.76 4.29
C LEU A 93 21.74 13.58 3.93
N ASN A 94 22.93 12.99 4.12
CA ASN A 94 24.20 13.64 3.85
C ASN A 94 24.43 13.90 2.36
N SER A 95 24.19 12.90 1.51
CA SER A 95 24.48 13.00 0.06
C SER A 95 23.50 13.87 -0.71
N ARG A 96 22.25 13.97 -0.24
CA ARG A 96 21.16 14.70 -0.90
C ARG A 96 20.83 16.04 -0.24
N GLN A 97 21.56 16.42 0.81
CA GLN A 97 21.31 17.64 1.59
C GLN A 97 19.84 17.71 2.04
N ILE A 98 19.35 16.59 2.58
CA ILE A 98 18.02 16.48 3.17
C ILE A 98 18.20 16.49 4.68
N GLU A 99 17.59 17.47 5.33
CA GLU A 99 17.66 17.61 6.77
C GLU A 99 16.63 16.70 7.46
N LEU A 100 16.92 16.27 8.70
CA LEU A 100 15.98 15.42 9.46
C LEU A 100 14.62 16.10 9.66
N ASN A 101 14.61 17.43 9.87
CA ASN A 101 13.38 18.20 9.98
C ASN A 101 12.53 18.12 8.71
N GLU A 102 13.13 18.11 7.53
CA GLU A 102 12.40 18.03 6.26
C GLU A 102 11.68 16.68 6.12
N ILE A 103 12.26 15.61 6.65
CA ILE A 103 11.63 14.29 6.67
C ILE A 103 10.41 14.29 7.59
N ILE A 104 10.56 14.86 8.78
CA ILE A 104 9.46 14.99 9.76
C ILE A 104 8.31 15.81 9.17
N GLU A 105 8.62 16.97 8.58
CA GLU A 105 7.63 17.82 7.91
C GLU A 105 6.95 17.12 6.74
N ALA A 106 7.72 16.41 5.91
CA ALA A 106 7.16 15.67 4.78
C ALA A 106 6.20 14.57 5.24
N ILE A 107 6.53 13.80 6.29
CA ILE A 107 5.60 12.79 6.81
C ILE A 107 4.36 13.44 7.44
N ALA A 108 4.54 14.52 8.21
CA ALA A 108 3.45 15.24 8.87
C ALA A 108 2.43 15.82 7.88
N ASN A 109 2.89 16.26 6.70
CA ASN A 109 2.05 16.84 5.65
C ASN A 109 1.85 15.90 4.45
N GLY A 110 2.18 14.62 4.63
CA GLY A 110 2.27 13.66 3.54
C GLY A 110 1.05 12.75 3.41
N GLN A 111 1.02 12.03 2.29
CA GLN A 111 0.06 10.97 2.03
C GLN A 111 0.78 9.71 1.56
N ILE A 112 0.21 8.54 1.88
CA ILE A 112 0.69 7.26 1.37
C ILE A 112 0.33 7.19 -0.12
N ILE A 113 1.33 6.94 -0.97
CA ILE A 113 1.18 6.87 -2.43
C ILE A 113 1.48 5.48 -3.01
N GLU A 114 2.31 4.69 -2.33
CA GLU A 114 2.57 3.29 -2.68
C GLU A 114 2.64 2.42 -1.43
N ASP A 115 2.26 1.15 -1.60
CA ASP A 115 2.32 0.11 -0.60
C ASP A 115 3.18 -1.05 -1.13
N TYR A 116 4.18 -1.46 -0.35
CA TYR A 116 5.12 -2.53 -0.65
C TYR A 116 5.03 -3.65 0.40
N PRO A 117 3.97 -4.48 0.38
CA PRO A 117 3.77 -5.55 1.37
C PRO A 117 4.77 -6.72 1.22
N ASN A 118 5.40 -6.85 0.06
CA ASN A 118 6.28 -7.96 -0.30
C ASN A 118 7.71 -7.50 -0.63
N ASP A 119 8.13 -6.33 -0.13
CA ASP A 119 9.51 -5.88 -0.34
C ASP A 119 10.49 -6.86 0.32
N ASN A 120 11.65 -7.08 -0.31
CA ASN A 120 12.57 -8.15 0.08
C ASN A 120 13.18 -7.95 1.47
N ASP A 121 13.17 -6.72 1.98
CA ASP A 121 13.77 -6.33 3.25
C ASP A 121 12.74 -6.21 4.38
N GLU A 122 11.64 -5.47 4.17
CA GLU A 122 10.59 -5.24 5.17
C GLU A 122 9.34 -4.61 4.51
N PRO A 123 8.10 -5.00 4.88
CA PRO A 123 6.89 -4.34 4.40
C PRO A 123 6.89 -2.83 4.70
N SER A 124 6.61 -2.02 3.68
CA SER A 124 6.78 -0.57 3.77
C SER A 124 5.77 0.22 2.96
N TYR A 125 5.59 1.48 3.34
CA TYR A 125 4.84 2.48 2.60
C TYR A 125 5.79 3.50 1.99
N LEU A 126 5.39 4.05 0.83
CA LEU A 126 5.97 5.28 0.30
C LEU A 126 5.04 6.44 0.61
N ILE A 127 5.55 7.43 1.32
CA ILE A 127 4.86 8.67 1.64
C ILE A 127 5.42 9.77 0.74
N CYS A 128 4.52 10.55 0.13
CA CYS A 128 4.87 11.78 -0.58
C CYS A 128 4.35 12.96 0.23
N GLY A 129 5.25 13.90 0.56
CA GLY A 129 4.92 15.04 1.40
C GLY A 129 5.73 16.28 1.08
N LEU A 130 5.26 17.40 1.61
CA LEU A 130 5.85 18.72 1.40
C LEU A 130 6.53 19.24 2.66
N THR A 131 7.73 19.78 2.50
CA THR A 131 8.41 20.54 3.55
C THR A 131 7.80 21.93 3.70
N SER A 132 8.09 22.60 4.81
CA SER A 132 7.71 24.01 5.03
C SER A 132 8.27 24.96 3.96
N ALA A 133 9.37 24.57 3.29
CA ALA A 133 9.97 25.31 2.19
C ALA A 133 9.35 25.00 0.82
N GLY A 134 8.33 24.12 0.76
CA GLY A 134 7.66 23.71 -0.47
C GLY A 134 8.45 22.67 -1.28
N ARG A 135 9.47 22.03 -0.70
CA ARG A 135 10.17 20.91 -1.35
C ARG A 135 9.33 19.64 -1.21
N THR A 136 9.23 18.86 -2.28
CA THR A 136 8.58 17.54 -2.22
C THR A 136 9.61 16.49 -1.83
N ILE A 137 9.30 15.68 -0.82
CA ILE A 137 10.16 14.60 -0.36
C ILE A 137 9.36 13.31 -0.33
N HIS A 138 9.93 12.27 -0.94
CA HIS A 138 9.48 10.90 -0.82
C HIS A 138 10.18 10.23 0.34
N VAL A 139 9.40 9.58 1.19
CA VAL A 139 9.87 8.88 2.38
C VAL A 139 9.34 7.46 2.35
N GLN A 140 10.24 6.48 2.27
CA GLN A 140 9.88 5.07 2.44
C GLN A 140 10.05 4.71 3.91
N CYS A 141 8.99 4.22 4.54
CA CYS A 141 9.01 3.81 5.94
C CYS A 141 8.31 2.47 6.17
N SER A 142 8.71 1.75 7.21
CA SER A 142 8.06 0.51 7.60
C SER A 142 6.60 0.73 8.04
N TYR A 143 5.84 -0.34 8.09
CA TYR A 143 4.47 -0.32 8.61
C TYR A 143 4.43 0.09 10.10
N PRO A 144 3.34 0.75 10.56
CA PRO A 144 3.19 1.15 11.95
C PRO A 144 2.91 -0.02 12.92
N SER A 145 3.06 -1.27 12.51
CA SER A 145 2.91 -2.45 13.37
C SER A 145 4.04 -2.59 14.41
N SER A 146 5.22 -2.07 14.11
CA SER A 146 6.39 -2.08 15.02
C SER A 146 6.35 -0.90 15.99
N PRO A 147 6.94 -1.00 17.21
CA PRO A 147 6.96 0.12 18.16
C PRO A 147 7.57 1.41 17.59
N LEU A 148 8.62 1.27 16.77
CA LEU A 148 9.27 2.36 16.05
C LEU A 148 8.94 2.27 14.56
N ILE A 149 8.75 3.43 13.92
CA ILE A 149 8.75 3.55 12.47
C ILE A 149 10.18 3.57 11.98
N LYS A 150 10.55 2.66 11.08
CA LYS A 150 11.87 2.66 10.47
C LYS A 150 11.82 3.41 9.15
N ILE A 151 12.60 4.46 9.02
CA ILE A 151 12.75 5.23 7.78
C ILE A 151 13.86 4.57 6.94
N MET A 152 13.46 3.97 5.83
CA MET A 152 14.29 3.08 5.02
C MET A 152 14.98 3.82 3.86
N ALA A 153 14.31 4.80 3.26
CA ALA A 153 14.85 5.65 2.22
C ALA A 153 14.16 7.03 2.19
N VAL A 154 14.90 8.06 1.76
CA VAL A 154 14.41 9.43 1.55
C VAL A 154 15.01 10.05 0.29
N TYR A 155 14.19 10.74 -0.52
CA TYR A 155 14.64 11.40 -1.73
C TYR A 155 13.69 12.49 -2.21
N GLU A 156 14.20 13.43 -2.99
CA GLU A 156 13.38 14.33 -3.81
C GLU A 156 12.99 13.58 -5.10
N PRO A 157 11.70 13.50 -5.46
CA PRO A 157 11.25 12.72 -6.62
C PRO A 157 11.62 13.38 -7.95
N ASP A 158 12.01 12.56 -8.94
CA ASP A 158 12.34 13.04 -10.29
C ASP A 158 11.07 13.23 -11.14
N SER A 159 10.91 14.42 -11.71
CA SER A 159 9.84 14.76 -12.66
C SER A 159 9.78 13.87 -13.91
N GLN A 160 10.88 13.20 -14.27
CA GLN A 160 10.94 12.21 -15.36
C GLN A 160 10.34 10.87 -14.97
N GLU A 161 10.34 10.53 -13.67
CA GLU A 161 9.83 9.26 -13.15
C GLU A 161 8.41 9.40 -12.58
N TRP A 162 7.99 10.61 -12.20
CA TRP A 162 6.73 10.87 -11.49
C TRP A 162 5.88 11.93 -12.19
N ASN A 163 4.57 11.91 -11.97
CA ASN A 163 3.64 12.95 -12.45
C ASN A 163 3.96 14.33 -11.83
N SER A 164 3.26 15.37 -12.29
CA SER A 164 3.46 16.76 -11.81
C SER A 164 3.30 16.93 -10.30
N ASP A 165 2.49 16.07 -9.69
CA ASP A 165 2.17 16.11 -8.26
C ASP A 165 3.05 15.15 -7.46
N PHE A 166 3.97 14.44 -8.13
CA PHE A 166 4.88 13.43 -7.58
C PHE A 166 4.20 12.24 -6.87
N THR A 167 2.93 11.99 -7.12
CA THR A 167 2.15 10.93 -6.44
C THR A 167 2.02 9.64 -7.25
N ILE A 168 2.28 9.70 -8.56
CA ILE A 168 2.06 8.58 -9.48
C ILE A 168 3.30 8.41 -10.35
N LYS A 169 3.91 7.21 -10.32
CA LYS A 169 4.99 6.83 -11.25
C LYS A 169 4.50 6.91 -12.69
N ARG A 170 5.31 7.49 -13.56
CA ARG A 170 5.13 7.44 -15.00
C ARG A 170 5.41 6.01 -15.47
N ILE A 171 4.54 5.52 -16.35
CA ILE A 171 4.79 4.27 -17.06
C ILE A 171 5.80 4.61 -18.14
N ASN A 172 7.04 4.13 -18.00
CA ASN A 172 7.97 4.13 -19.12
C ASN A 172 7.52 3.01 -20.07
N ASP A 173 7.00 3.41 -21.23
CA ASP A 173 6.82 2.49 -22.35
C ASP A 173 8.22 2.17 -22.90
N GLU A 174 8.83 1.08 -22.43
CA GLU A 174 9.95 0.42 -23.12
C GLU A 174 9.47 -0.38 -24.34
#